data_AF-A0A2E6HHI2-F1
#
_entry.id   AF-A0A2E6HHI2-F1
#
_cell.length_a   1.000
_cell.length_b   1.000
_cell.length_c   1.000
_cell.angle_alpha   90.00
_cell.angle_beta   90.00
_cell.angle_gamma   90.00
#
_symmetry.space_group_name_H-M   'P 1'
#
loop_
_entity.id
_entity.type
_entity.pdbx_description
1 polymer ?
#
loop_
_entity_poly.entity_id
_entity_poly.type
_entity_poly.pdbx_seq_one_letter_code
_entity_poly.pdbx_strand_id
1 'polypeptide(L)'
;MDKYKILRFALESDCLTSLEKSEFFDKCNIGHKESYRLIMDIMERRTTIMSLASSYKAFNCKYFRILLMLCNYRFRHEDISDDDFEEIITFISTNKKLSISVLNRTVPLLHNAEQIERIRCGGHLAHLRTAFNIARRCLEIKEFEYYSKLVELLDFDKNSKKKLEALYGHYTQSTTTNDIEKIFSKIEGDYYSDYFSVIKHFWHEIPEDRNFIEMRSDANKFKELQLKITDNLLKRKAFAFVRLSDGESYGFSDNESLSKRQEQHWWGKVLDMELRSKIKEDFRTYLSSTTFDFVGVPTIHKYVHYIGFNNSGFNSEDELDKKVIHRLSFMNNEIDKVIKENKFDFVNICEDQINNYIFDLEYFYNLSKNAKRLVVISGYSTQVLEEVTKDFDVEKIFIEIPTHNMLKMRGDTVSSELPLPYNYNSIIEHIKGIVSPGDLCLISAGFIGKMFVAECKMQGGVAIDIGQVLGGIINGRK
;
A
#
# COMPACT_ATOMS: atom_id res chain seq x y z
N MET A 1 36.38 11.96 19.73
CA MET A 1 35.42 11.06 19.04
C MET A 1 34.36 11.95 18.38
N ASP A 2 34.03 11.70 17.12
CA ASP A 2 33.05 12.51 16.36
C ASP A 2 31.71 12.59 17.13
N LYS A 3 31.23 13.82 17.40
CA LYS A 3 29.96 14.08 18.12
C LYS A 3 28.82 13.25 17.53
N TYR A 4 28.80 13.11 16.20
CA TYR A 4 27.80 12.31 15.51
C TYR A 4 27.85 10.82 15.88
N LYS A 5 29.05 10.23 15.94
CA LYS A 5 29.23 8.82 16.31
C LYS A 5 28.77 8.54 17.74
N ILE A 6 29.02 9.48 18.65
CA ILE A 6 28.56 9.40 20.04
C ILE A 6 27.03 9.43 20.11
N LEU A 7 26.40 10.38 19.41
CA LEU A 7 24.94 10.50 19.38
C LEU A 7 24.28 9.26 18.77
N ARG A 8 24.85 8.73 17.68
CA ARG A 8 24.39 7.49 17.05
C ARG A 8 24.50 6.31 18.01
N PHE A 9 25.65 6.15 18.65
CA PHE A 9 25.87 5.06 19.61
C PHE A 9 24.85 5.09 20.75
N ALA A 10 24.61 6.26 21.34
CA ALA A 10 23.62 6.40 22.41
C ALA A 10 22.19 6.09 21.93
N LEU A 11 21.85 6.50 20.70
CA LEU A 11 20.53 6.24 20.13
C LEU A 11 20.28 4.76 19.86
N GLU A 12 21.31 4.06 19.38
CA GLU A 12 21.30 2.63 19.04
C GLU A 12 21.54 1.73 20.25
N SER A 13 21.94 2.28 21.40
CA SER A 13 22.18 1.48 22.61
C SER A 13 20.87 0.93 23.17
N ASP A 14 20.78 -0.39 23.30
CA ASP A 14 19.69 -1.08 23.99
C ASP A 14 19.82 -1.00 25.52
N CYS A 15 20.97 -0.53 26.02
CA CYS A 15 21.23 -0.31 27.45
C CYS A 15 20.61 0.98 27.99
N LEU A 16 20.07 1.84 27.13
CA LEU A 16 19.44 3.11 27.51
C LEU A 16 17.94 3.06 27.23
N THR A 17 17.15 3.40 28.24
CA THR A 17 15.72 3.68 28.10
C THR A 17 15.48 4.92 27.24
N SER A 18 14.24 5.14 26.79
CA SER A 18 13.90 6.35 26.02
C SER A 18 14.15 7.64 26.82
N LEU A 19 13.95 7.59 28.15
CA LEU A 19 14.21 8.73 29.04
C LEU A 19 15.70 9.03 29.14
N GLU A 20 16.54 8.00 29.36
CA GLU A 20 18.00 8.16 29.41
C GLU A 20 18.57 8.66 28.07
N LYS A 21 18.02 8.19 26.94
CA LYS A 21 18.35 8.71 25.60
C LYS A 21 18.00 10.19 25.47
N SER A 22 16.84 10.62 25.97
CA SER A 22 16.47 12.04 25.99
C SER A 22 17.44 12.87 26.82
N GLU A 23 17.69 12.47 28.07
CA GLU A 23 18.61 13.19 28.94
C GLU A 23 20.01 13.31 28.35
N PHE A 24 20.47 12.25 27.69
CA PHE A 24 21.74 12.24 26.98
C PHE A 24 21.75 13.27 25.84
N PHE A 25 20.69 13.33 25.03
CA PHE A 25 20.57 14.28 23.93
C PHE A 25 20.48 15.73 24.38
N ASP A 26 19.81 15.99 25.49
CA ASP A 26 19.74 17.32 26.10
C ASP A 26 21.13 17.78 26.56
N LYS A 27 21.87 16.91 27.25
CA LYS A 27 23.26 17.17 27.66
C LYS A 27 24.19 17.44 26.46
N CYS A 28 23.91 16.82 25.31
CA CYS A 28 24.71 17.00 24.10
C CYS A 28 24.36 18.26 23.28
N ASN A 29 23.31 19.00 23.66
CA ASN A 29 22.79 20.16 22.94
C ASN A 29 22.69 19.90 21.42
N ILE A 30 21.87 18.93 21.03
CA ILE A 30 21.70 18.54 19.64
C ILE A 30 20.90 19.60 18.85
N GLY A 31 21.49 20.07 17.75
CA GLY A 31 20.85 21.01 16.84
C GLY A 31 20.03 20.30 15.76
N HIS A 32 19.32 21.10 14.95
CA HIS A 32 18.46 20.58 13.88
C HIS A 32 19.21 19.77 12.81
N LYS A 33 20.46 20.12 12.48
CA LYS A 33 21.25 19.39 11.48
C LYS A 33 21.61 18.01 11.98
N GLU A 34 22.04 17.93 13.24
CA GLU A 34 22.39 16.69 13.93
C GLU A 34 21.17 15.79 14.07
N SER A 35 20.05 16.32 14.57
CA SER A 35 18.80 15.58 14.69
C SER A 35 18.31 15.06 13.34
N TYR A 36 18.33 15.89 12.28
CA TYR A 36 17.93 15.44 10.95
C TYR A 36 18.84 14.33 10.43
N ARG A 37 20.16 14.49 10.55
CA ARG A 37 21.14 13.50 10.11
C ARG A 37 20.97 12.17 10.85
N LEU A 38 20.77 12.22 12.18
CA LEU A 38 20.51 11.03 13.01
C LEU A 38 19.25 10.30 12.56
N ILE A 39 18.14 11.02 12.39
CA ILE A 39 16.90 10.42 11.92
C ILE A 39 17.09 9.80 10.53
N MET A 40 17.76 10.48 9.60
CA MET A 40 17.97 9.94 8.25
C MET A 40 18.84 8.67 8.24
N ASP A 41 19.90 8.60 9.05
CA ASP A 41 20.76 7.41 9.18
C ASP A 41 20.03 6.24 9.85
N ILE A 42 19.14 6.51 10.81
CA ILE A 42 18.40 5.46 11.51
C ILE A 42 17.09 5.10 10.80
N MET A 43 16.59 5.96 9.90
CA MET A 43 15.46 5.62 9.02
C MET A 43 15.77 4.40 8.14
N GLU A 44 17.04 4.10 7.87
CA GLU A 44 17.46 2.86 7.21
C GLU A 44 17.27 1.62 8.10
N ARG A 45 17.24 1.80 9.42
CA ARG A 45 17.01 0.77 10.45
C ARG A 45 15.59 0.86 11.00
N ARG A 46 14.65 0.38 10.20
CA ARG A 46 13.20 0.57 10.42
C ARG A 46 12.71 0.17 11.83
N THR A 47 13.18 -0.93 12.39
CA THR A 47 12.81 -1.39 13.73
C THR A 47 13.26 -0.42 14.82
N THR A 48 14.50 0.04 14.75
CA THR A 48 15.07 1.03 15.70
C THR A 48 14.28 2.33 15.66
N ILE A 49 14.02 2.89 14.47
CA ILE A 49 13.26 4.15 14.36
C ILE A 49 11.81 3.99 14.81
N MET A 50 11.15 2.85 14.56
CA MET A 50 9.78 2.60 15.03
C MET A 50 9.70 2.57 16.56
N SER A 51 10.64 1.88 17.21
CA SER A 51 10.73 1.84 18.68
C SER A 51 10.90 3.25 19.26
N LEU A 52 11.86 4.02 18.74
CA LEU A 52 12.09 5.41 19.16
C LEU A 52 10.90 6.33 18.87
N ALA A 53 10.27 6.17 17.71
CA ALA A 53 9.12 6.97 17.32
C ALA A 53 7.92 6.72 18.23
N SER A 54 7.72 5.49 18.71
CA SER A 54 6.63 5.16 19.63
C SER A 54 6.75 5.87 20.99
N SER A 55 7.96 6.29 21.37
CA SER A 55 8.24 6.99 22.62
C SER A 55 8.62 8.47 22.43
N TYR A 56 8.24 9.09 21.30
CA TYR A 56 8.63 10.46 20.94
C TYR A 56 8.37 11.49 22.06
N LYS A 57 7.30 11.31 22.86
CA LYS A 57 6.95 12.19 23.99
C LYS A 57 8.01 12.23 25.11
N ALA A 58 8.86 11.21 25.20
CA ALA A 58 9.94 11.16 26.18
C ALA A 58 11.13 12.08 25.83
N PHE A 59 11.19 12.62 24.60
CA PHE A 59 12.31 13.42 24.14
C PHE A 59 12.08 14.93 24.35
N ASN A 60 12.97 15.59 25.09
CA ASN A 60 12.89 17.03 25.34
C ASN A 60 13.40 17.88 24.18
N CYS A 61 14.33 17.36 23.37
CA CYS A 61 14.81 18.05 22.17
C CYS A 61 13.66 18.24 21.16
N LYS A 62 13.11 19.46 21.08
CA LYS A 62 11.92 19.77 20.28
C LYS A 62 12.02 19.31 18.82
N TYR A 63 13.13 19.59 18.13
CA TYR A 63 13.27 19.20 16.72
C TYR A 63 13.31 17.68 16.54
N PHE A 64 14.05 16.98 17.40
CA PHE A 64 14.14 15.53 17.37
C PHE A 64 12.79 14.87 17.69
N ARG A 65 12.09 15.40 18.70
CA ARG A 65 10.71 15.00 19.05
C ARG A 65 9.76 15.15 17.87
N ILE A 66 9.73 16.30 17.19
CA ILE A 66 8.86 16.54 16.02
C ILE A 66 9.17 15.54 14.89
N LEU A 67 10.45 15.26 14.62
CA LEU A 67 10.81 14.26 13.60
C LEU A 67 10.38 12.85 13.99
N LEU A 68 10.56 12.45 15.24
CA LEU A 68 10.08 11.16 15.75
C LEU A 68 8.56 11.06 15.71
N MET A 69 7.85 12.13 16.05
CA MET A 69 6.39 12.22 15.98
C MET A 69 5.89 12.02 14.54
N LEU A 70 6.50 12.73 13.58
CA LEU A 70 6.21 12.54 12.15
C LEU A 70 6.51 11.11 11.68
N CYS A 71 7.60 10.51 12.17
CA CYS A 71 7.91 9.10 11.92
C CYS A 71 6.84 8.16 12.52
N ASN A 72 6.37 8.44 13.74
CA ASN A 72 5.38 7.62 14.43
C ASN A 72 4.08 7.51 13.61
N TYR A 73 3.48 8.64 13.25
CA TYR A 73 2.26 8.67 12.44
C TYR A 73 2.45 8.00 11.08
N ARG A 74 3.59 8.26 10.41
CA ARG A 74 3.92 7.61 9.13
C ARG A 74 4.03 6.09 9.23
N PHE A 75 4.66 5.57 10.29
CA PHE A 75 4.80 4.12 10.48
C PHE A 75 3.49 3.45 10.90
N ARG A 76 2.63 4.18 11.61
CA ARG A 76 1.32 3.67 12.01
C ARG A 76 0.26 3.80 10.92
N HIS A 77 0.52 4.55 9.85
CA HIS A 77 -0.49 4.87 8.83
C HIS A 77 -1.74 5.54 9.45
N GLU A 78 -1.49 6.35 10.47
CA GLU A 78 -2.47 7.12 11.22
C GLU A 78 -2.39 8.59 10.81
N ASP A 79 -3.54 9.26 10.86
CA ASP A 79 -3.62 10.71 10.71
C ASP A 79 -3.08 11.40 11.97
N ILE A 80 -2.50 12.59 11.80
CA ILE A 80 -1.98 13.35 12.94
C ILE A 80 -3.13 13.86 13.81
N SER A 81 -3.03 13.69 15.13
CA SER A 81 -3.96 14.31 16.08
C SER A 81 -3.86 15.83 16.04
N ASP A 82 -4.94 16.53 16.39
CA ASP A 82 -4.97 18.00 16.33
C ASP A 82 -3.95 18.63 17.29
N ASP A 83 -3.77 18.08 18.49
CA ASP A 83 -2.77 18.56 19.46
C ASP A 83 -1.33 18.48 18.90
N ASP A 84 -0.98 17.32 18.33
CA ASP A 84 0.35 17.11 17.73
C ASP A 84 0.51 17.97 16.47
N PHE A 85 -0.55 18.18 15.69
CA PHE A 85 -0.55 19.06 14.53
C PHE A 85 -0.26 20.51 14.93
N GLU A 86 -0.94 21.03 15.95
CA GLU A 86 -0.73 22.39 16.46
C GLU A 86 0.71 22.58 16.97
N GLU A 87 1.29 21.55 17.59
CA GLU A 87 2.70 21.56 17.98
C GLU A 87 3.62 21.70 16.75
N ILE A 88 3.37 20.93 15.68
CA ILE A 88 4.12 21.01 14.42
C ILE A 88 3.99 22.39 13.79
N ILE A 89 2.77 22.92 13.65
CA ILE A 89 2.56 24.21 12.98
C ILE A 89 3.19 25.35 13.78
N THR A 90 3.09 25.32 15.11
CA THR A 90 3.80 26.25 15.99
C THR A 90 5.32 26.12 15.81
N PHE A 91 5.83 24.90 15.67
CA PHE A 91 7.25 24.67 15.40
C PHE A 91 7.67 25.22 14.03
N ILE A 92 6.91 24.97 12.97
CA ILE A 92 7.19 25.41 11.60
C ILE A 92 7.15 26.94 11.48
N SER A 93 6.13 27.59 12.05
CA SER A 93 5.95 29.04 12.01
C SER A 93 7.07 29.80 12.71
N THR A 94 7.59 29.26 13.81
CA THR A 94 8.72 29.83 14.57
C THR A 94 10.09 29.54 13.92
N ASN A 95 10.18 28.59 12.99
CA ASN A 95 11.45 28.12 12.40
C ASN A 95 11.46 28.18 10.85
N LYS A 96 11.37 29.40 10.30
CA LYS A 96 11.24 29.65 8.84
C LYS A 96 12.23 28.87 7.94
N LYS A 97 13.51 28.71 8.35
CA LYS A 97 14.53 27.99 7.56
C LYS A 97 14.37 26.47 7.54
N LEU A 98 13.67 25.89 8.52
CA LEU A 98 13.47 24.44 8.67
C LEU A 98 12.07 23.99 8.20
N SER A 99 11.21 24.96 7.88
CA SER A 99 9.80 24.77 7.57
C SER A 99 9.54 23.80 6.43
N ILE A 100 10.23 23.90 5.30
CA ILE A 100 9.81 23.21 4.06
C ILE A 100 9.98 21.69 4.14
N SER A 101 11.08 21.17 4.70
CA SER A 101 11.30 19.71 4.80
C SER A 101 10.35 19.06 5.80
N VAL A 102 10.19 19.67 6.98
CA VAL A 102 9.26 19.22 8.02
C VAL A 102 7.81 19.32 7.50
N LEU A 103 7.47 20.42 6.84
CA LEU A 103 6.15 20.62 6.25
C LEU A 103 5.83 19.58 5.20
N ASN A 104 6.72 19.35 4.21
CA ASN A 104 6.51 18.30 3.22
C ASN A 104 6.40 16.90 3.85
N ARG A 105 6.96 16.69 5.05
CA ARG A 105 6.78 15.45 5.80
C ARG A 105 5.45 15.35 6.54
N THR A 106 4.89 16.49 6.92
CA THR A 106 3.60 16.67 7.59
C THR A 106 2.45 16.52 6.61
N VAL A 107 2.59 17.01 5.37
CA VAL A 107 1.52 17.01 4.35
C VAL A 107 0.84 15.64 4.18
N PRO A 108 1.55 14.50 4.08
CA PRO A 108 0.90 13.18 3.96
C PRO A 108 0.09 12.73 5.19
N LEU A 109 0.17 13.46 6.31
CA LEU A 109 -0.52 13.14 7.57
C LEU A 109 -1.74 14.02 7.82
N LEU A 110 -1.96 15.04 6.97
CA LEU A 110 -3.11 15.94 7.09
C LEU A 110 -4.38 15.18 6.77
N HIS A 111 -5.45 15.44 7.51
CA HIS A 111 -6.69 14.65 7.38
C HIS A 111 -7.96 15.47 7.25
N ASN A 112 -7.87 16.80 7.33
CA ASN A 112 -9.02 17.69 7.17
C ASN A 112 -8.64 19.04 6.52
N ALA A 113 -9.64 19.77 6.02
CA ALA A 113 -9.45 21.09 5.41
C ALA A 113 -8.87 22.15 6.36
N GLU A 114 -9.21 22.13 7.66
CA GLU A 114 -8.74 23.12 8.64
C GLU A 114 -7.22 23.11 8.76
N GLN A 115 -6.62 21.91 8.86
CA GLN A 115 -5.18 21.73 8.90
C GLN A 115 -4.49 22.28 7.65
N ILE A 116 -5.10 22.11 6.48
CA ILE A 116 -4.55 22.63 5.23
C ILE A 116 -4.62 24.17 5.20
N GLU A 117 -5.72 24.74 5.66
CA GLU A 117 -5.93 26.20 5.75
C GLU A 117 -4.93 26.88 6.70
N ARG A 118 -4.61 26.23 7.82
CA ARG A 118 -3.57 26.68 8.75
C ARG A 118 -2.20 26.77 8.08
N ILE A 119 -1.82 25.76 7.30
CA ILE A 119 -0.56 25.75 6.55
C ILE A 119 -0.54 26.89 5.51
N ARG A 120 -1.68 27.11 4.83
CA ARG A 120 -1.83 28.19 3.86
C ARG A 120 -1.62 29.56 4.50
N CYS A 121 -2.32 29.84 5.60
CA CYS A 121 -2.21 31.10 6.34
C CYS A 121 -0.80 31.36 6.89
N GLY A 122 -0.01 30.30 7.14
CA GLY A 122 1.39 30.41 7.56
C GLY A 122 2.37 30.91 6.47
N GLY A 123 1.90 31.14 5.23
CA GLY A 123 2.74 31.63 4.13
C GLY A 123 3.67 30.56 3.53
N HIS A 124 3.40 29.29 3.81
CA HIS A 124 4.28 28.18 3.39
C HIS A 124 4.03 27.68 1.96
N LEU A 125 3.03 28.23 1.27
CA LEU A 125 2.70 27.86 -0.12
C LEU A 125 3.57 28.56 -1.17
N ALA A 126 4.44 29.50 -0.78
CA ALA A 126 5.33 30.19 -1.70
C ALA A 126 6.28 29.23 -2.47
N HIS A 127 6.50 28.03 -1.94
CA HIS A 127 7.29 27.00 -2.60
C HIS A 127 6.40 26.08 -3.45
N LEU A 128 6.53 26.15 -4.78
CA LEU A 128 5.69 25.41 -5.73
C LEU A 128 5.57 23.90 -5.44
N ARG A 129 6.68 23.25 -5.07
CA ARG A 129 6.66 21.82 -4.65
C ARG A 129 5.75 21.55 -3.46
N THR A 130 5.74 22.44 -2.46
CA THR A 130 4.92 22.28 -1.26
C THR A 130 3.46 22.53 -1.59
N ALA A 131 3.17 23.59 -2.36
CA ALA A 131 1.85 23.83 -2.94
C ALA A 131 1.32 22.60 -3.71
N PHE A 132 2.14 22.02 -4.59
CA PHE A 132 1.78 20.82 -5.36
C PHE A 132 1.45 19.63 -4.44
N ASN A 133 2.31 19.36 -3.45
CA ASN A 133 2.09 18.25 -2.51
C ASN A 133 0.82 18.45 -1.69
N ILE A 134 0.50 19.69 -1.30
CA ILE A 134 -0.73 20.00 -0.57
C ILE A 134 -1.95 19.82 -1.48
N ALA A 135 -1.92 20.31 -2.72
CA ALA A 135 -2.99 20.10 -3.69
C ALA A 135 -3.25 18.60 -3.92
N ARG A 136 -2.17 17.82 -4.13
CA ARG A 136 -2.25 16.36 -4.20
C ARG A 136 -2.87 15.76 -2.95
N ARG A 137 -2.48 16.20 -1.75
CA ARG A 137 -3.04 15.67 -0.50
C ARG A 137 -4.54 15.94 -0.40
N CYS A 138 -5.00 17.14 -0.78
CA CYS A 138 -6.43 17.47 -0.80
C CYS A 138 -7.22 16.44 -1.61
N LEU A 139 -6.69 16.01 -2.77
CA LEU A 139 -7.31 14.97 -3.59
C LEU A 139 -7.32 13.61 -2.89
N GLU A 140 -6.21 13.22 -2.24
CA GLU A 140 -6.10 11.94 -1.51
C GLU A 140 -7.11 11.81 -0.36
N ILE A 141 -7.39 12.91 0.35
CA ILE A 141 -8.36 12.96 1.46
C ILE A 141 -9.76 13.41 1.02
N LYS A 142 -10.00 13.54 -0.29
CA LYS A 142 -11.30 13.92 -0.89
C LYS A 142 -11.80 15.33 -0.52
N GLU A 143 -10.90 16.24 -0.18
CA GLU A 143 -11.19 17.67 0.06
C GLU A 143 -11.21 18.45 -1.27
N PHE A 144 -12.14 18.10 -2.17
CA PHE A 144 -12.16 18.60 -3.55
C PHE A 144 -12.48 20.09 -3.68
N GLU A 145 -13.32 20.62 -2.78
CA GLU A 145 -13.63 22.06 -2.75
C GLU A 145 -12.36 22.86 -2.40
N TYR A 146 -11.61 22.40 -1.40
CA TYR A 146 -10.38 23.05 -0.99
C TYR A 146 -9.29 22.93 -2.06
N TYR A 147 -9.17 21.76 -2.69
CA TYR A 147 -8.31 21.58 -3.86
C TYR A 147 -8.60 22.64 -4.95
N SER A 148 -9.88 22.84 -5.29
CA SER A 148 -10.28 23.78 -6.33
C SER A 148 -9.87 25.21 -5.99
N LYS A 149 -10.15 25.66 -4.77
CA LYS A 149 -9.71 26.97 -4.25
C LYS A 149 -8.18 27.11 -4.32
N LEU A 150 -7.45 26.07 -3.92
CA LEU A 150 -5.99 26.09 -3.91
C LEU A 150 -5.39 26.21 -5.32
N VAL A 151 -5.95 25.49 -6.30
CA VAL A 151 -5.50 25.55 -7.69
C VAL A 151 -5.83 26.89 -8.36
N GLU A 152 -6.96 27.51 -8.01
CA GLU A 152 -7.32 28.86 -8.48
C GLU A 152 -6.39 29.95 -7.91
N LEU A 153 -6.02 29.83 -6.63
CA LEU A 153 -5.18 30.82 -5.94
C LEU A 153 -3.70 30.74 -6.33
N LEU A 154 -3.24 29.58 -6.81
CA LEU A 154 -1.83 29.32 -7.07
C LEU A 154 -1.55 29.22 -8.56
N ASP A 155 -0.57 29.98 -9.04
CA ASP A 155 -0.13 29.89 -10.42
C ASP A 155 0.82 28.70 -10.62
N PHE A 156 0.25 27.50 -10.75
CA PHE A 156 1.00 26.32 -11.15
C PHE A 156 1.48 26.43 -12.60
N ASP A 157 2.70 25.98 -12.87
CA ASP A 157 3.18 25.87 -14.25
C ASP A 157 2.33 24.88 -15.06
N LYS A 158 2.43 24.95 -16.40
CA LYS A 158 1.66 24.14 -17.33
C LYS A 158 1.80 22.63 -17.07
N ASN A 159 2.98 22.16 -16.66
CA ASN A 159 3.24 20.75 -16.41
C ASN A 159 2.58 20.32 -15.09
N SER A 160 2.77 21.11 -14.02
CA SER A 160 2.13 20.89 -12.72
C SER A 160 0.60 20.89 -12.81
N LYS A 161 -0.01 21.78 -13.61
CA LYS A 161 -1.47 21.82 -13.83
C LYS A 161 -1.99 20.50 -14.43
N LYS A 162 -1.34 19.97 -15.48
CA LYS A 162 -1.71 18.69 -16.11
C LYS A 162 -1.53 17.49 -15.17
N LYS A 163 -0.47 17.50 -14.34
CA LYS A 163 -0.26 16.48 -13.30
C LYS A 163 -1.42 16.47 -12.29
N LEU A 164 -1.83 17.66 -11.82
CA LEU A 164 -2.96 17.80 -10.90
C LEU A 164 -4.29 17.42 -11.57
N GLU A 165 -4.47 17.71 -12.86
CA GLU A 165 -5.62 17.25 -13.65
C GLU A 165 -5.72 15.71 -13.70
N ALA A 166 -4.60 15.02 -13.99
CA ALA A 166 -4.56 13.55 -13.98
C ALA A 166 -4.88 12.98 -12.59
N LEU A 167 -4.32 13.57 -11.53
CA LEU A 167 -4.59 13.18 -10.14
C LEU A 167 -6.07 13.41 -9.79
N TYR A 168 -6.66 14.54 -10.21
CA TYR A 168 -8.06 14.87 -9.96
C TYR A 168 -8.98 13.84 -10.60
N GLY A 169 -8.77 13.53 -11.89
CA GLY A 169 -9.53 12.49 -12.59
C GLY A 169 -9.41 11.11 -11.93
N HIS A 170 -8.19 10.76 -11.47
CA HIS A 170 -7.98 9.54 -10.68
C HIS A 170 -8.79 9.52 -9.38
N TYR A 171 -8.64 10.50 -8.49
CA TYR A 171 -9.28 10.45 -7.17
C TYR A 171 -10.80 10.68 -7.20
N THR A 172 -11.30 11.43 -8.18
CA THR A 172 -12.75 11.62 -8.36
C THR A 172 -13.43 10.49 -9.12
N GLN A 173 -12.66 9.57 -9.72
CA GLN A 173 -13.16 8.50 -10.59
C GLN A 173 -13.98 9.02 -11.78
N SER A 174 -13.79 10.29 -12.16
CA SER A 174 -14.53 10.96 -13.23
C SER A 174 -13.94 10.74 -14.62
N THR A 175 -12.74 10.16 -14.71
CA THR A 175 -12.00 9.98 -15.96
C THR A 175 -11.70 8.51 -16.22
N THR A 176 -11.87 8.10 -17.48
CA THR A 176 -11.46 6.77 -17.96
C THR A 176 -9.93 6.61 -18.01
N THR A 177 -9.44 5.39 -18.18
CA THR A 177 -8.00 5.13 -18.45
C THR A 177 -7.54 5.93 -19.68
N ASN A 178 -8.34 5.93 -20.73
CA ASN A 178 -8.06 6.64 -21.98
C ASN A 178 -7.93 8.16 -21.77
N ASP A 179 -8.77 8.74 -20.90
CA ASP A 179 -8.70 10.18 -20.61
C ASP A 179 -7.42 10.52 -19.84
N ILE A 180 -7.04 9.69 -18.86
CA ILE A 180 -5.77 9.85 -18.15
C ILE A 180 -4.59 9.70 -19.10
N GLU A 181 -4.61 8.75 -20.03
CA GLU A 181 -3.57 8.61 -21.06
C GLU A 181 -3.45 9.85 -21.94
N LYS A 182 -4.58 10.43 -22.37
CA LYS A 182 -4.57 11.69 -23.12
C LYS A 182 -3.94 12.82 -22.31
N ILE A 183 -4.14 12.87 -21.00
CA ILE A 183 -3.48 13.84 -20.13
C ILE A 183 -1.98 13.53 -20.05
N PHE A 184 -1.58 12.29 -19.76
CA PHE A 184 -0.18 11.85 -19.66
C PHE A 184 0.64 12.17 -20.90
N SER A 185 0.08 11.95 -22.09
CA SER A 185 0.77 12.24 -23.37
C SER A 185 1.13 13.72 -23.55
N LYS A 186 0.51 14.60 -22.75
CA LYS A 186 0.76 16.05 -22.77
C LYS A 186 1.70 16.49 -21.65
N ILE A 187 2.11 15.62 -20.73
CA ILE A 187 3.00 15.97 -19.61
C ILE A 187 4.45 15.74 -20.06
N GLU A 188 5.32 16.73 -19.85
CA GLU A 188 6.74 16.63 -20.20
C GLU A 188 7.53 15.90 -19.11
N GLY A 189 8.44 15.02 -19.54
CA GLY A 189 9.42 14.33 -18.69
C GLY A 189 9.48 12.81 -18.94
N ASP A 190 10.66 12.23 -18.69
CA ASP A 190 10.98 10.82 -18.99
C ASP A 190 9.94 9.85 -18.42
N TYR A 191 9.48 10.09 -17.18
CA TYR A 191 8.44 9.28 -16.54
C TYR A 191 7.19 9.06 -17.42
N TYR A 192 6.76 10.09 -18.14
CA TYR A 192 5.54 10.03 -18.94
C TYR A 192 5.81 9.36 -20.28
N SER A 193 6.96 9.64 -20.92
CA SER A 193 7.37 8.94 -22.14
C SER A 193 7.63 7.46 -21.91
N ASP A 194 8.22 7.10 -20.77
CA ASP A 194 8.53 5.71 -20.38
C ASP A 194 7.23 4.89 -20.20
N TYR A 195 6.18 5.51 -19.67
CA TYR A 195 4.86 4.85 -19.62
C TYR A 195 4.37 4.45 -21.02
N PHE A 196 4.47 5.34 -21.99
CA PHE A 196 4.01 5.05 -23.36
C PHE A 196 4.89 4.04 -24.07
N SER A 197 6.21 4.07 -23.86
CA SER A 197 7.14 3.15 -24.52
C SER A 197 7.14 1.75 -23.93
N VAL A 198 6.96 1.64 -22.59
CA VAL A 198 7.09 0.35 -21.90
C VAL A 198 5.74 -0.31 -21.60
N ILE A 199 4.70 0.47 -21.26
CA ILE A 199 3.50 -0.07 -20.62
C ILE A 199 2.28 -0.10 -21.53
N LYS A 200 2.07 0.96 -22.33
CA LYS A 200 0.81 1.15 -23.06
C LYS A 200 0.46 -0.01 -24.00
N HIS A 201 1.45 -0.61 -24.66
CA HIS A 201 1.23 -1.62 -25.70
C HIS A 201 0.43 -2.82 -25.20
N PHE A 202 0.69 -3.26 -23.97
CA PHE A 202 0.03 -4.42 -23.36
C PHE A 202 -1.50 -4.27 -23.29
N TRP A 203 -2.01 -3.10 -22.91
CA TRP A 203 -3.44 -2.90 -22.66
C TRP A 203 -4.31 -2.96 -23.91
N HIS A 204 -3.74 -2.64 -25.07
CA HIS A 204 -4.46 -2.67 -26.34
C HIS A 204 -4.62 -4.08 -26.91
N GLU A 205 -3.88 -5.06 -26.40
CA GLU A 205 -3.95 -6.45 -26.85
C GLU A 205 -5.04 -7.25 -26.13
N ILE A 206 -5.62 -6.72 -25.04
CA ILE A 206 -6.64 -7.40 -24.25
C ILE A 206 -8.00 -7.31 -24.97
N PRO A 207 -8.66 -8.45 -25.29
CA PRO A 207 -10.00 -8.46 -25.88
C PRO A 207 -11.02 -7.68 -25.05
N GLU A 208 -11.93 -6.96 -25.72
CA GLU A 208 -12.90 -6.07 -25.06
C GLU A 208 -13.82 -6.82 -24.08
N ASP A 209 -14.23 -8.04 -24.42
CA ASP A 209 -15.07 -8.92 -23.59
C ASP A 209 -14.36 -9.45 -22.33
N ARG A 210 -13.03 -9.31 -22.27
CA ARG A 210 -12.18 -9.69 -21.12
C ARG A 210 -11.60 -8.49 -20.38
N ASN A 211 -11.88 -7.26 -20.85
CA ASN A 211 -11.26 -6.04 -20.35
C ASN A 211 -12.16 -5.33 -19.32
N PHE A 212 -11.81 -5.45 -18.05
CA PHE A 212 -12.48 -4.84 -16.90
C PHE A 212 -11.66 -3.72 -16.25
N ILE A 213 -10.73 -3.11 -16.98
CA ILE A 213 -9.87 -2.03 -16.45
C ILE A 213 -10.70 -0.79 -16.06
N GLU A 214 -11.75 -0.49 -16.83
CA GLU A 214 -12.66 0.63 -16.58
C GLU A 214 -13.69 0.38 -15.46
N MET A 215 -13.58 -0.71 -14.68
CA MET A 215 -14.58 -1.05 -13.66
C MET A 215 -14.81 0.05 -12.62
N ARG A 216 -13.83 0.94 -12.39
CA ARG A 216 -13.97 2.09 -11.48
C ARG A 216 -14.92 3.18 -11.98
N SER A 217 -15.05 3.34 -13.30
CA SER A 217 -15.85 4.38 -13.97
C SER A 217 -17.08 3.79 -14.67
N ASP A 218 -17.12 2.47 -14.85
CA ASP A 218 -18.19 1.73 -15.51
C ASP A 218 -18.94 0.83 -14.52
N ALA A 219 -20.10 1.32 -14.06
CA ALA A 219 -20.97 0.59 -13.14
C ALA A 219 -21.51 -0.73 -13.70
N ASN A 220 -21.59 -0.89 -15.03
CA ASN A 220 -22.04 -2.16 -15.63
C ASN A 220 -20.98 -3.25 -15.47
N LYS A 221 -19.70 -2.91 -15.68
CA LYS A 221 -18.58 -3.84 -15.46
C LYS A 221 -18.49 -4.27 -14.00
N PHE A 222 -18.74 -3.34 -13.07
CA PHE A 222 -18.81 -3.70 -11.65
C PHE A 222 -19.97 -4.66 -11.38
N LYS A 223 -21.18 -4.33 -11.85
CA LYS A 223 -22.36 -5.20 -11.72
C LYS A 223 -22.12 -6.59 -12.30
N GLU A 224 -21.41 -6.69 -13.42
CA GLU A 224 -21.06 -7.98 -14.02
C GLU A 224 -20.13 -8.80 -13.11
N LEU A 225 -19.11 -8.20 -12.50
CA LEU A 225 -18.27 -8.87 -11.50
C LEU A 225 -19.11 -9.35 -10.30
N GLN A 226 -19.99 -8.50 -9.77
CA GLN A 226 -20.87 -8.86 -8.65
C GLN A 226 -21.75 -10.06 -8.98
N LEU A 227 -22.34 -10.06 -10.19
CA LEU A 227 -23.17 -11.16 -10.68
C LEU A 227 -22.35 -12.44 -10.84
N LYS A 228 -21.14 -12.37 -11.41
CA LYS A 228 -20.25 -13.54 -11.56
C LYS A 228 -19.91 -14.17 -10.21
N ILE A 229 -19.54 -13.36 -9.21
CA ILE A 229 -19.21 -13.86 -7.85
C ILE A 229 -20.45 -14.48 -7.20
N THR A 230 -21.58 -13.77 -7.22
CA THR A 230 -22.83 -14.22 -6.59
C THR A 230 -23.37 -15.50 -7.23
N ASP A 231 -23.34 -15.57 -8.56
CA ASP A 231 -23.79 -16.75 -9.31
C ASP A 231 -22.91 -17.98 -9.00
N ASN A 232 -21.60 -17.79 -8.87
CA ASN A 232 -20.68 -18.86 -8.49
C ASN A 232 -20.90 -19.33 -7.04
N LEU A 233 -21.17 -18.43 -6.11
CA LEU A 233 -21.56 -18.79 -4.74
C LEU A 233 -22.85 -19.63 -4.73
N LEU A 234 -23.91 -19.14 -5.39
CA LEU A 234 -25.21 -19.83 -5.46
C LEU A 234 -25.12 -21.20 -6.14
N LYS A 235 -24.36 -21.30 -7.22
CA LYS A 235 -24.14 -22.54 -7.97
C LYS A 235 -23.05 -23.43 -7.35
N ARG A 236 -22.41 -22.97 -6.27
CA ARG A 236 -21.27 -23.65 -5.61
C ARG A 236 -20.16 -24.00 -6.59
N LYS A 237 -19.90 -23.08 -7.51
CA LYS A 237 -18.81 -23.18 -8.49
C LYS A 237 -17.61 -22.41 -7.98
N ALA A 238 -16.43 -22.99 -8.23
CA ALA A 238 -15.17 -22.38 -7.85
C ALA A 238 -14.98 -21.04 -8.59
N PHE A 239 -14.43 -20.06 -7.89
CA PHE A 239 -14.09 -18.75 -8.46
C PHE A 239 -12.80 -18.25 -7.82
N ALA A 240 -11.94 -17.57 -8.58
CA ALA A 240 -10.75 -16.91 -8.06
C ALA A 240 -10.61 -15.51 -8.65
N PHE A 241 -10.50 -14.54 -7.75
CA PHE A 241 -10.02 -13.20 -8.05
C PHE A 241 -8.69 -12.96 -7.33
N VAL A 242 -7.62 -12.82 -8.12
CA VAL A 242 -6.25 -12.57 -7.64
C VAL A 242 -5.77 -11.20 -8.12
N ARG A 243 -4.86 -10.55 -7.39
CA ARG A 243 -4.23 -9.28 -7.79
C ARG A 243 -2.72 -9.43 -7.84
N LEU A 244 -2.12 -9.03 -8.94
CA LEU A 244 -0.68 -9.00 -9.17
C LEU A 244 -0.23 -7.53 -9.27
N SER A 245 0.48 -7.06 -8.26
CA SER A 245 0.97 -5.68 -8.12
C SER A 245 2.49 -5.64 -7.98
N ASP A 246 3.05 -4.50 -7.60
CA ASP A 246 4.52 -4.32 -7.46
C ASP A 246 5.17 -5.27 -6.45
N GLY A 247 4.39 -5.77 -5.48
CA GLY A 247 4.87 -6.76 -4.51
C GLY A 247 5.18 -8.10 -5.17
N GLU A 248 4.33 -8.53 -6.10
CA GLU A 248 4.42 -9.83 -6.77
C GLU A 248 5.65 -9.97 -7.67
N SER A 249 6.39 -8.88 -7.92
CA SER A 249 7.69 -8.92 -8.59
C SER A 249 8.68 -9.82 -7.86
N TYR A 250 8.49 -10.05 -6.56
CA TYR A 250 9.25 -11.02 -5.78
C TYR A 250 9.21 -12.43 -6.38
N GLY A 251 8.04 -12.89 -6.84
CA GLY A 251 7.84 -14.22 -7.39
C GLY A 251 8.44 -14.40 -8.78
N PHE A 252 8.47 -13.34 -9.59
CA PHE A 252 8.95 -13.38 -10.97
C PHE A 252 10.45 -13.07 -11.10
N SER A 253 10.97 -12.15 -10.29
CA SER A 253 12.36 -11.69 -10.40
C SER A 253 13.35 -12.61 -9.69
N ASP A 254 14.49 -12.86 -10.31
CA ASP A 254 15.65 -13.51 -9.68
C ASP A 254 16.62 -12.51 -9.01
N ASN A 255 16.32 -11.20 -9.05
CA ASN A 255 17.08 -10.16 -8.34
C ASN A 255 17.10 -10.41 -6.81
N GLU A 256 18.29 -10.70 -6.28
CA GLU A 256 18.49 -11.02 -4.87
C GLU A 256 18.27 -9.80 -3.97
N SER A 257 18.70 -8.60 -4.38
CA SER A 257 18.53 -7.36 -3.61
C SER A 257 17.05 -7.01 -3.41
N LEU A 258 16.25 -7.15 -4.47
CA LEU A 258 14.79 -7.02 -4.39
C LEU A 258 14.21 -8.03 -3.40
N SER A 259 14.62 -9.29 -3.50
CA SER A 259 14.13 -10.37 -2.65
C SER A 259 14.40 -10.07 -1.18
N LYS A 260 15.66 -9.76 -0.84
CA LYS A 260 16.08 -9.39 0.52
C LYS A 260 15.30 -8.20 1.06
N ARG A 261 15.09 -7.15 0.26
CA ARG A 261 14.29 -5.99 0.65
C ARG A 261 12.86 -6.38 1.00
N GLN A 262 12.18 -7.12 0.11
CA GLN A 262 10.76 -7.47 0.31
C GLN A 262 10.59 -8.40 1.52
N GLU A 263 11.50 -9.34 1.71
CA GLU A 263 11.51 -10.24 2.87
C GLU A 263 11.69 -9.49 4.20
N GLN A 264 12.65 -8.56 4.25
CA GLN A 264 12.81 -7.68 5.41
C GLN A 264 11.57 -6.81 5.63
N HIS A 265 10.97 -6.31 4.55
CA HIS A 265 9.77 -5.46 4.62
C HIS A 265 8.56 -6.23 5.15
N TRP A 266 8.22 -7.37 4.55
CA TRP A 266 7.03 -8.16 4.87
C TRP A 266 7.19 -9.01 6.12
N TRP A 267 8.34 -9.65 6.30
CA TRP A 267 8.52 -10.72 7.29
C TRP A 267 9.50 -10.34 8.41
N GLY A 268 10.24 -9.24 8.24
CA GLY A 268 11.19 -8.72 9.22
C GLY A 268 12.55 -9.41 9.21
N LYS A 269 12.76 -10.35 8.29
CA LYS A 269 14.02 -11.09 8.13
C LYS A 269 14.23 -11.47 6.68
N VAL A 270 15.50 -11.60 6.29
CA VAL A 270 15.90 -12.21 5.04
C VAL A 270 15.77 -13.74 5.19
N LEU A 271 15.20 -14.38 4.18
CA LEU A 271 15.09 -15.85 4.16
C LEU A 271 16.40 -16.49 3.74
N ASP A 272 16.60 -17.75 4.14
CA ASP A 272 17.61 -18.59 3.50
C ASP A 272 17.28 -18.80 2.02
N MET A 273 18.28 -19.18 1.23
CA MET A 273 18.14 -19.31 -0.22
C MET A 273 17.19 -20.44 -0.61
N GLU A 274 17.20 -21.55 0.13
CA GLU A 274 16.37 -22.72 -0.16
C GLU A 274 14.88 -22.39 0.01
N LEU A 275 14.49 -21.82 1.15
CA LEU A 275 13.13 -21.41 1.42
C LEU A 275 12.64 -20.33 0.46
N ARG A 276 13.49 -19.34 0.13
CA ARG A 276 13.19 -18.30 -0.87
C ARG A 276 12.88 -18.94 -2.23
N SER A 277 13.75 -19.81 -2.71
CA SER A 277 13.59 -20.47 -4.01
C SER A 277 12.33 -21.31 -4.03
N LYS A 278 12.08 -22.09 -2.97
CA LYS A 278 10.87 -22.88 -2.83
C LYS A 278 9.60 -22.02 -2.90
N ILE A 279 9.54 -20.91 -2.16
CA ILE A 279 8.37 -20.03 -2.16
C ILE A 279 8.10 -19.43 -3.54
N LYS A 280 9.16 -19.04 -4.27
CA LYS A 280 9.02 -18.51 -5.63
C LYS A 280 8.56 -19.59 -6.61
N GLU A 281 9.11 -20.79 -6.51
CA GLU A 281 8.71 -21.93 -7.34
C GLU A 281 7.25 -22.32 -7.08
N ASP A 282 6.85 -22.44 -5.81
CA ASP A 282 5.46 -22.72 -5.44
C ASP A 282 4.53 -21.61 -5.98
N PHE A 283 4.88 -20.34 -5.80
CA PHE A 283 4.10 -19.21 -6.32
C PHE A 283 3.89 -19.31 -7.85
N ARG A 284 4.96 -19.54 -8.62
CA ARG A 284 4.88 -19.71 -10.08
C ARG A 284 4.02 -20.93 -10.45
N THR A 285 4.17 -22.02 -9.69
CA THR A 285 3.40 -23.25 -9.89
C THR A 285 1.91 -23.01 -9.71
N TYR A 286 1.48 -22.44 -8.57
CA TYR A 286 0.08 -22.12 -8.31
C TYR A 286 -0.52 -21.16 -9.36
N LEU A 287 0.24 -20.15 -9.78
CA LEU A 287 -0.21 -19.25 -10.84
C LEU A 287 -0.42 -19.99 -12.17
N SER A 288 0.51 -20.87 -12.55
CA SER A 288 0.43 -21.61 -13.82
C SER A 288 -0.60 -22.75 -13.82
N SER A 289 -0.89 -23.34 -12.65
CA SER A 289 -1.80 -24.50 -12.53
C SER A 289 -3.25 -24.11 -12.27
N THR A 290 -3.53 -22.82 -12.04
CA THR A 290 -4.87 -22.33 -11.68
C THR A 290 -5.38 -21.37 -12.72
N THR A 291 -6.55 -21.67 -13.30
CA THR A 291 -7.28 -20.68 -14.09
C THR A 291 -7.84 -19.61 -13.16
N PHE A 292 -7.56 -18.33 -13.36
CA PHE A 292 -8.14 -17.24 -12.57
C PHE A 292 -9.33 -16.61 -13.30
N ASP A 293 -10.45 -16.39 -12.60
CA ASP A 293 -11.61 -15.75 -13.22
C ASP A 293 -11.37 -14.25 -13.42
N PHE A 294 -10.67 -13.63 -12.47
CA PHE A 294 -10.22 -12.25 -12.55
C PHE A 294 -8.78 -12.13 -12.08
N VAL A 295 -8.00 -11.33 -12.82
CA VAL A 295 -6.65 -10.91 -12.45
C VAL A 295 -6.60 -9.39 -12.43
N GLY A 296 -6.36 -8.82 -11.25
CA GLY A 296 -6.03 -7.41 -11.09
C GLY A 296 -4.56 -7.16 -11.42
N VAL A 297 -4.28 -6.18 -12.26
CA VAL A 297 -2.93 -5.86 -12.76
C VAL A 297 -2.67 -4.35 -12.74
N PRO A 298 -1.40 -3.88 -12.73
CA PRO A 298 -1.12 -2.46 -12.53
C PRO A 298 -1.41 -1.60 -13.75
N THR A 299 -2.47 -0.79 -13.71
CA THR A 299 -2.86 0.08 -14.82
C THR A 299 -2.30 1.51 -14.66
N ILE A 300 -2.58 2.41 -15.60
CA ILE A 300 -2.19 3.83 -15.52
C ILE A 300 -2.57 4.49 -14.20
N HIS A 301 -3.66 4.06 -13.56
CA HIS A 301 -4.12 4.62 -12.29
C HIS A 301 -3.07 4.43 -11.18
N LYS A 302 -2.35 3.31 -11.19
CA LYS A 302 -1.23 3.08 -10.28
C LYS A 302 -0.07 4.03 -10.56
N TYR A 303 0.22 4.33 -11.83
CA TYR A 303 1.23 5.32 -12.21
C TYR A 303 0.81 6.73 -11.80
N VAL A 304 -0.44 7.11 -12.00
CA VAL A 304 -0.99 8.40 -11.53
C VAL A 304 -0.81 8.58 -10.03
N HIS A 305 -1.08 7.54 -9.24
CA HIS A 305 -0.90 7.57 -7.78
C HIS A 305 0.54 7.93 -7.36
N TYR A 306 1.55 7.62 -8.19
CA TYR A 306 2.95 7.92 -7.93
C TYR A 306 3.46 9.22 -8.59
N ILE A 307 2.59 10.03 -9.19
CA ILE A 307 2.98 11.36 -9.69
C ILE A 307 3.45 12.24 -8.54
N GLY A 308 4.72 12.64 -8.61
CA GLY A 308 5.32 13.62 -7.71
C GLY A 308 5.44 14.97 -8.39
N PHE A 309 5.90 15.95 -7.61
CA PHE A 309 6.33 17.22 -8.19
C PHE A 309 7.42 17.00 -9.25
N ASN A 310 8.44 16.22 -8.88
CA ASN A 310 9.45 15.69 -9.79
C ASN A 310 9.27 14.17 -9.89
N ASN A 311 9.29 13.63 -11.11
CA ASN A 311 9.32 12.20 -11.38
C ASN A 311 10.57 11.92 -12.21
N SER A 312 11.35 10.90 -11.84
CA SER A 312 12.39 10.37 -12.70
C SER A 312 11.78 9.39 -13.70
N GLY A 313 12.44 9.19 -14.84
CA GLY A 313 12.19 8.02 -15.70
C GLY A 313 12.35 6.70 -14.95
N PHE A 314 11.92 5.62 -15.60
CA PHE A 314 11.95 4.26 -15.07
C PHE A 314 12.24 3.22 -16.14
N ASN A 315 12.81 2.10 -15.70
CA ASN A 315 13.11 0.94 -16.52
C ASN A 315 12.69 -0.33 -15.75
N SER A 316 12.19 -1.33 -16.45
CA SER A 316 11.81 -2.64 -15.92
C SER A 316 12.99 -3.47 -15.41
N GLU A 317 14.23 -3.15 -15.78
CA GLU A 317 15.42 -3.95 -15.40
C GLU A 317 16.25 -3.32 -14.28
N ASP A 318 16.10 -2.02 -14.05
CA ASP A 318 16.96 -1.26 -13.14
C ASP A 318 16.32 -1.07 -11.76
N GLU A 319 17.15 -1.07 -10.71
CA GLU A 319 16.79 -0.60 -9.35
C GLU A 319 15.45 -1.11 -8.77
N LEU A 320 15.07 -2.36 -9.07
CA LEU A 320 13.83 -2.99 -8.58
C LEU A 320 13.72 -2.94 -7.05
N ASP A 321 14.86 -3.04 -6.37
CA ASP A 321 14.99 -2.95 -4.93
C ASP A 321 14.86 -1.53 -4.38
N LYS A 322 14.82 -0.47 -5.21
CA LYS A 322 14.72 0.91 -4.73
C LYS A 322 13.36 1.52 -4.99
N LYS A 323 12.84 1.43 -6.21
CA LYS A 323 11.66 2.22 -6.63
C LYS A 323 10.46 1.34 -6.97
N VAL A 324 9.29 1.72 -6.44
CA VAL A 324 8.02 1.02 -6.72
C VAL A 324 7.69 1.04 -8.20
N ILE A 325 7.90 2.18 -8.88
CA ILE A 325 7.61 2.33 -10.31
C ILE A 325 8.38 1.33 -11.18
N HIS A 326 9.64 1.03 -10.83
CA HIS A 326 10.44 0.06 -11.58
C HIS A 326 9.86 -1.35 -11.43
N ARG A 327 9.41 -1.71 -10.23
CA ARG A 327 8.69 -2.98 -9.99
C ARG A 327 7.36 -3.05 -10.71
N LEU A 328 6.61 -1.94 -10.78
CA LEU A 328 5.37 -1.89 -11.55
C LEU A 328 5.63 -2.14 -13.03
N SER A 329 6.66 -1.48 -13.58
CA SER A 329 7.07 -1.70 -14.97
C SER A 329 7.50 -3.13 -15.22
N PHE A 330 8.32 -3.70 -14.34
CA PHE A 330 8.73 -5.10 -14.39
C PHE A 330 7.52 -6.04 -14.36
N MET A 331 6.57 -5.80 -13.46
CA MET A 331 5.37 -6.63 -13.34
C MET A 331 4.50 -6.59 -14.58
N ASN A 332 4.30 -5.42 -15.19
CA ASN A 332 3.57 -5.32 -16.44
C ASN A 332 4.24 -6.12 -17.57
N ASN A 333 5.58 -6.07 -17.66
CA ASN A 333 6.31 -6.87 -18.65
C ASN A 333 6.21 -8.37 -18.39
N GLU A 334 6.29 -8.81 -17.13
CA GLU A 334 6.16 -10.23 -16.78
C GLU A 334 4.73 -10.74 -17.03
N ILE A 335 3.71 -9.94 -16.73
CA ILE A 335 2.32 -10.28 -17.03
C ILE A 335 2.12 -10.41 -18.54
N ASP A 336 2.60 -9.44 -19.34
CA ASP A 336 2.55 -9.48 -20.80
C ASP A 336 3.22 -10.75 -21.36
N LYS A 337 4.42 -11.06 -20.88
CA LYS A 337 5.16 -12.26 -21.28
C LYS A 337 4.39 -13.54 -20.98
N VAL A 338 3.89 -13.69 -19.75
CA VAL A 338 3.24 -14.92 -19.32
C VAL A 338 1.90 -15.12 -20.05
N ILE A 339 1.21 -14.03 -20.41
CA ILE A 339 0.04 -14.04 -21.29
C ILE A 339 0.39 -14.52 -22.69
N LYS A 340 1.40 -13.90 -23.33
CA LYS A 340 1.84 -14.25 -24.68
C LYS A 340 2.34 -15.69 -24.80
N GLU A 341 2.93 -16.20 -23.72
CA GLU A 341 3.42 -17.59 -23.64
C GLU A 341 2.32 -18.60 -23.30
N ASN A 342 1.05 -18.18 -23.10
CA ASN A 342 -0.05 -19.02 -22.62
C ASN A 342 0.26 -19.79 -21.32
N LYS A 343 1.09 -19.21 -20.45
CA LYS A 343 1.52 -19.81 -19.19
C LYS A 343 0.63 -19.44 -18.01
N PHE A 344 -0.32 -18.55 -18.24
CA PHE A 344 -1.25 -18.07 -17.22
C PHE A 344 -2.63 -17.96 -17.82
N ASP A 345 -3.52 -18.82 -17.34
CA ASP A 345 -4.89 -18.88 -17.81
C ASP A 345 -5.77 -17.98 -16.95
N PHE A 346 -6.34 -16.95 -17.55
CA PHE A 346 -7.36 -16.14 -16.90
C PHE A 346 -8.42 -15.71 -17.89
N VAL A 347 -9.60 -15.42 -17.31
CA VAL A 347 -10.77 -15.04 -18.10
C VAL A 347 -10.86 -13.53 -18.25
N ASN A 348 -10.65 -12.76 -17.17
CA ASN A 348 -10.87 -11.31 -17.15
C ASN A 348 -9.70 -10.55 -16.50
N ILE A 349 -9.38 -9.36 -17.01
CA ILE A 349 -8.33 -8.47 -16.49
C ILE A 349 -8.95 -7.19 -15.91
N CYS A 350 -8.54 -6.76 -14.72
CA CYS A 350 -8.96 -5.49 -14.11
C CYS A 350 -7.78 -4.74 -13.45
N GLU A 351 -8.03 -3.60 -12.83
CA GLU A 351 -7.02 -2.85 -12.07
C GLU A 351 -6.66 -3.56 -10.75
N ASP A 352 -5.37 -3.66 -10.42
CA ASP A 352 -4.86 -4.28 -9.17
C ASP A 352 -5.33 -3.58 -7.87
N GLN A 353 -5.74 -2.31 -7.96
CA GLN A 353 -6.30 -1.53 -6.85
C GLN A 353 -7.83 -1.50 -6.85
N ILE A 354 -8.51 -2.20 -7.77
CA ILE A 354 -9.98 -2.15 -7.87
C ILE A 354 -10.64 -2.55 -6.56
N ASN A 355 -10.05 -3.49 -5.81
CA ASN A 355 -10.52 -3.93 -4.49
C ASN A 355 -10.76 -2.75 -3.53
N ASN A 356 -9.94 -1.69 -3.57
CA ASN A 356 -10.12 -0.52 -2.72
C ASN A 356 -11.33 0.35 -3.10
N TYR A 357 -11.95 0.11 -4.25
CA TYR A 357 -13.09 0.87 -4.75
C TYR A 357 -14.38 0.08 -4.64
N ILE A 358 -14.32 -1.23 -4.89
CA ILE A 358 -15.51 -2.06 -5.02
C ILE A 358 -15.86 -2.89 -3.78
N PHE A 359 -14.91 -3.06 -2.86
CA PHE A 359 -15.11 -3.88 -1.67
C PHE A 359 -15.16 -3.03 -0.40
N ASP A 360 -16.19 -3.28 0.39
CA ASP A 360 -16.46 -2.75 1.72
C ASP A 360 -17.16 -3.82 2.58
N LEU A 361 -17.45 -3.49 3.83
CA LEU A 361 -18.08 -4.43 4.76
C LEU A 361 -19.48 -4.85 4.30
N GLU A 362 -20.26 -3.91 3.76
CA GLU A 362 -21.62 -4.17 3.27
C GLU A 362 -21.61 -5.13 2.09
N TYR A 363 -20.68 -4.97 1.15
CA TYR A 363 -20.51 -5.84 0.01
C TYR A 363 -20.17 -7.27 0.45
N PHE A 364 -19.23 -7.44 1.39
CA PHE A 364 -18.91 -8.77 1.93
C PHE A 364 -20.07 -9.39 2.70
N TYR A 365 -20.83 -8.58 3.46
CA TYR A 365 -22.04 -9.04 4.12
C TYR A 365 -23.05 -9.59 3.10
N ASN A 366 -23.28 -8.87 2.00
CA ASN A 366 -24.19 -9.30 0.95
C ASN A 366 -23.72 -10.56 0.20
N LEU A 367 -22.41 -10.71 -0.05
CA LEU A 367 -21.86 -11.96 -0.60
C LEU A 367 -22.05 -13.12 0.37
N SER A 368 -21.82 -12.90 1.66
CA SER A 368 -21.87 -13.96 2.68
C SER A 368 -23.24 -14.62 2.79
N LYS A 369 -24.33 -13.90 2.50
CA LYS A 369 -25.71 -14.44 2.47
C LYS A 369 -25.92 -15.53 1.42
N ASN A 370 -25.10 -15.55 0.38
CA ASN A 370 -25.17 -16.54 -0.70
C ASN A 370 -24.13 -17.66 -0.52
N ALA A 371 -23.27 -17.54 0.49
CA ALA A 371 -22.22 -18.51 0.78
C ALA A 371 -22.74 -19.59 1.74
N LYS A 372 -22.16 -20.79 1.63
CA LYS A 372 -22.35 -21.85 2.62
C LYS A 372 -21.70 -21.45 3.95
N ARG A 373 -20.47 -20.93 3.87
CA ARG A 373 -19.65 -20.46 5.00
C ARG A 373 -18.78 -19.30 4.54
N LEU A 374 -18.39 -18.46 5.48
CA LEU A 374 -17.35 -17.45 5.31
C LEU A 374 -16.02 -17.99 5.86
N VAL A 375 -14.99 -18.04 5.03
CA VAL A 375 -13.62 -18.34 5.44
C VAL A 375 -12.77 -17.09 5.27
N VAL A 376 -12.16 -16.59 6.34
CA VAL A 376 -11.25 -15.43 6.26
C VAL A 376 -9.84 -15.86 6.63
N ILE A 377 -8.89 -15.57 5.74
CA ILE A 377 -7.47 -15.88 5.92
C ILE A 377 -6.71 -14.57 6.05
N SER A 378 -6.26 -14.22 7.26
CA SER A 378 -5.65 -12.91 7.49
C SER A 378 -4.71 -12.85 8.70
N GLY A 379 -3.92 -11.77 8.77
CA GLY A 379 -3.04 -11.48 9.89
C GLY A 379 -3.73 -10.82 11.10
N TYR A 380 -5.06 -10.69 11.08
CA TYR A 380 -5.86 -10.17 12.19
C TYR A 380 -6.35 -11.31 13.07
N SER A 381 -6.49 -11.03 14.38
CA SER A 381 -6.97 -12.04 15.32
C SER A 381 -8.44 -12.38 15.09
N THR A 382 -8.80 -13.61 15.44
CA THR A 382 -10.18 -14.13 15.38
C THR A 382 -11.14 -13.22 16.12
N GLN A 383 -10.76 -12.73 17.30
CA GLN A 383 -11.58 -11.80 18.10
C GLN A 383 -11.95 -10.53 17.32
N VAL A 384 -10.99 -9.95 16.58
CA VAL A 384 -11.23 -8.73 15.79
C VAL A 384 -12.14 -9.03 14.60
N LEU A 385 -11.92 -10.17 13.93
CA LEU A 385 -12.72 -10.60 12.80
C LEU A 385 -14.16 -10.94 13.22
N GLU A 386 -14.35 -11.56 14.38
CA GLU A 386 -15.66 -11.85 14.98
C GLU A 386 -16.44 -10.57 15.24
N GLU A 387 -15.81 -9.54 15.82
CA GLU A 387 -16.47 -8.26 16.09
C GLU A 387 -16.87 -7.56 14.79
N VAL A 388 -15.95 -7.46 13.82
CA VAL A 388 -16.22 -6.78 12.54
C VAL A 388 -17.29 -7.50 11.72
N THR A 389 -17.35 -8.83 11.81
CA THR A 389 -18.32 -9.64 11.07
C THR A 389 -19.50 -10.07 11.91
N LYS A 390 -19.74 -9.49 13.10
CA LYS A 390 -20.76 -9.96 14.05
C LYS A 390 -22.15 -10.08 13.43
N ASP A 391 -22.50 -9.16 12.54
CA ASP A 391 -23.81 -9.08 11.89
C ASP A 391 -23.98 -10.06 10.71
N PHE A 392 -22.92 -10.80 10.36
CA PHE A 392 -22.95 -11.77 9.27
C PHE A 392 -23.63 -13.05 9.77
N ASP A 393 -24.80 -13.36 9.21
CA ASP A 393 -25.59 -14.56 9.52
C ASP A 393 -25.15 -15.74 8.64
N VAL A 394 -23.93 -16.20 8.86
CA VAL A 394 -23.30 -17.33 8.16
C VAL A 394 -22.31 -17.99 9.12
N GLU A 395 -22.04 -19.29 8.96
CA GLU A 395 -20.93 -19.94 9.67
C GLU A 395 -19.59 -19.31 9.25
N LYS A 396 -18.73 -19.00 10.22
CA LYS A 396 -17.47 -18.30 10.03
C LYS A 396 -16.30 -19.18 10.44
N ILE A 397 -15.27 -19.24 9.61
CA ILE A 397 -14.01 -19.90 9.91
C ILE A 397 -12.89 -18.89 9.70
N PHE A 398 -12.10 -18.67 10.73
CA PHE A 398 -10.97 -17.73 10.70
C PHE A 398 -9.66 -18.52 10.70
N ILE A 399 -8.86 -18.35 9.65
CA ILE A 399 -7.49 -18.86 9.58
C ILE A 399 -6.53 -17.72 9.86
N GLU A 400 -6.02 -17.70 11.09
CA GLU A 400 -4.99 -16.76 11.52
C GLU A 400 -3.63 -17.08 10.89
N ILE A 401 -2.98 -16.06 10.35
CA ILE A 401 -1.61 -16.17 9.81
C ILE A 401 -0.68 -15.16 10.49
N PRO A 402 0.64 -15.44 10.59
CA PRO A 402 1.58 -14.45 11.09
C PRO A 402 1.48 -13.12 10.32
N THR A 403 1.26 -12.03 11.04
CA THR A 403 1.03 -10.72 10.41
C THR A 403 2.30 -10.14 9.76
N HIS A 404 2.09 -9.16 8.89
CA HIS A 404 3.17 -8.38 8.28
C HIS A 404 4.01 -7.70 9.37
N ASN A 405 5.33 -7.65 9.19
CA ASN A 405 6.29 -7.10 10.15
C ASN A 405 5.93 -5.69 10.69
N MET A 406 5.24 -4.88 9.90
CA MET A 406 4.83 -3.53 10.28
C MET A 406 3.65 -3.47 11.23
N LEU A 407 2.88 -4.56 11.30
CA LEU A 407 1.67 -4.66 12.09
C LEU A 407 1.86 -5.51 13.34
N LYS A 408 2.97 -6.26 13.46
CA LYS A 408 3.28 -7.16 14.60
C LYS A 408 3.14 -6.55 16.00
N MET A 409 3.29 -5.24 16.12
CA MET A 409 3.21 -4.52 17.40
C MET A 409 1.78 -4.09 17.77
N ARG A 410 0.78 -4.38 16.93
CA ARG A 410 -0.60 -3.99 17.20
C ARG A 410 -1.34 -5.14 17.89
N GLY A 411 -2.12 -4.82 18.92
CA GLY A 411 -2.86 -5.79 19.72
C GLY A 411 -4.01 -6.50 18.98
N ASP A 412 -4.39 -6.00 17.81
CA ASP A 412 -5.42 -6.55 16.91
C ASP A 412 -4.87 -7.58 15.91
N THR A 413 -3.56 -7.91 15.98
CA THR A 413 -2.89 -8.77 14.99
C THR A 413 -2.26 -10.02 15.60
N VAL A 414 -2.07 -11.02 14.74
CA VAL A 414 -1.50 -12.32 15.13
C VAL A 414 0.03 -12.21 15.19
N SER A 415 0.56 -12.31 16.40
CA SER A 415 1.99 -12.46 16.65
C SER A 415 2.38 -13.95 16.64
N SER A 416 3.48 -14.27 15.97
CA SER A 416 4.05 -15.63 15.92
C SER A 416 5.57 -15.52 15.96
N GLU A 417 6.23 -16.49 16.60
CA GLU A 417 7.69 -16.58 16.66
C GLU A 417 8.31 -16.67 15.27
N LEU A 418 7.66 -17.42 14.36
CA LEU A 418 8.06 -17.56 12.97
C LEU A 418 7.13 -16.77 12.05
N PRO A 419 7.67 -16.02 11.07
CA PRO A 419 6.84 -15.36 10.07
C PRO A 419 6.25 -16.35 9.07
N LEU A 420 5.23 -15.91 8.33
CA LEU A 420 4.44 -16.71 7.40
C LEU A 420 5.22 -17.63 6.43
N PRO A 421 6.39 -17.24 5.88
CA PRO A 421 7.18 -18.13 5.02
C PRO A 421 7.53 -19.49 5.62
N TYR A 422 7.61 -19.60 6.94
CA TYR A 422 8.02 -20.85 7.58
C TYR A 422 6.87 -21.83 7.80
N ASN A 423 5.62 -21.36 7.70
CA ASN A 423 4.43 -22.19 7.96
C ASN A 423 3.35 -22.06 6.88
N TYR A 424 3.57 -21.36 5.76
CA TYR A 424 2.55 -21.25 4.70
C TYR A 424 2.09 -22.60 4.15
N ASN A 425 2.96 -23.63 4.13
CA ASN A 425 2.57 -24.98 3.72
C ASN A 425 1.56 -25.61 4.69
N SER A 426 1.69 -25.42 6.01
CA SER A 426 0.70 -25.93 6.95
C SER A 426 -0.63 -25.17 6.81
N ILE A 427 -0.59 -23.89 6.44
CA ILE A 427 -1.80 -23.12 6.11
C ILE A 427 -2.46 -23.66 4.83
N ILE A 428 -1.69 -24.00 3.79
CA ILE A 428 -2.21 -24.67 2.59
C ILE A 428 -2.89 -26.00 2.93
N GLU A 429 -2.25 -26.84 3.74
CA GLU A 429 -2.86 -28.11 4.17
C GLU A 429 -4.12 -27.89 5.02
N HIS A 430 -4.16 -26.82 5.83
CA HIS A 430 -5.37 -26.44 6.54
C HIS A 430 -6.49 -26.01 5.59
N ILE A 431 -6.19 -25.19 4.56
CA ILE A 431 -7.15 -24.80 3.52
C ILE A 431 -7.73 -26.05 2.83
N LYS A 432 -6.88 -27.01 2.44
CA LYS A 432 -7.30 -28.29 1.85
C LYS A 432 -8.28 -29.07 2.72
N GLY A 433 -8.06 -29.05 4.04
CA GLY A 433 -8.90 -29.78 5.00
C GLY A 433 -10.26 -29.13 5.26
N ILE A 434 -10.41 -27.82 5.02
CA ILE A 434 -11.60 -27.08 5.47
C ILE A 434 -12.42 -26.45 4.35
N VAL A 435 -11.80 -26.00 3.24
CA VAL A 435 -12.51 -25.29 2.17
C VAL A 435 -13.27 -26.29 1.31
N SER A 436 -14.48 -25.91 0.90
CA SER A 436 -15.39 -26.76 0.13
C SER A 436 -16.24 -25.93 -0.85
N PRO A 437 -16.89 -26.56 -1.84
CA PRO A 437 -17.78 -25.88 -2.77
C PRO A 437 -18.86 -25.03 -2.08
N GLY A 438 -18.94 -23.76 -2.49
CA GLY A 438 -19.89 -22.77 -1.95
C GLY A 438 -19.37 -21.94 -0.77
N ASP A 439 -18.16 -22.20 -0.28
CA ASP A 439 -17.53 -21.32 0.71
C ASP A 439 -17.07 -20.01 0.03
N LEU A 440 -17.28 -18.89 0.72
CA LEU A 440 -16.70 -17.59 0.38
C LEU A 440 -15.38 -17.43 1.13
N CYS A 441 -14.27 -17.42 0.41
CA CYS A 441 -12.94 -17.25 0.98
C CYS A 441 -12.44 -15.82 0.76
N LEU A 442 -12.22 -15.07 1.83
CA LEU A 442 -11.66 -13.71 1.81
C LEU A 442 -10.20 -13.74 2.27
N ILE A 443 -9.27 -13.38 1.38
CA ILE A 443 -7.83 -13.55 1.62
C ILE A 443 -7.14 -12.19 1.74
N SER A 444 -6.50 -11.96 2.89
CA SER A 444 -5.64 -10.81 3.17
C SER A 444 -4.29 -11.30 3.72
N ALA A 445 -3.46 -11.85 2.82
CA ALA A 445 -2.20 -12.53 3.15
C ALA A 445 -0.99 -12.09 2.31
N GLY A 446 -1.05 -10.89 1.71
CA GLY A 446 0.05 -10.31 0.91
C GLY A 446 0.48 -11.23 -0.25
N PHE A 447 1.79 -11.33 -0.46
CA PHE A 447 2.40 -12.14 -1.53
C PHE A 447 1.99 -13.63 -1.46
N ILE A 448 2.10 -14.25 -0.28
CA ILE A 448 1.76 -15.68 -0.09
C ILE A 448 0.25 -15.92 -0.30
N GLY A 449 -0.57 -14.90 -0.06
CA GLY A 449 -2.02 -14.98 -0.28
C GLY A 449 -2.44 -15.38 -1.70
N LYS A 450 -1.61 -15.19 -2.73
CA LYS A 450 -1.97 -15.62 -4.10
C LYS A 450 -2.05 -17.14 -4.20
N MET A 451 -1.16 -17.85 -3.50
CA MET A 451 -1.20 -19.30 -3.40
C MET A 451 -2.44 -19.75 -2.62
N PHE A 452 -2.84 -19.02 -1.58
CA PHE A 452 -4.06 -19.33 -0.82
C PHE A 452 -5.33 -19.12 -1.64
N VAL A 453 -5.39 -18.09 -2.48
CA VAL A 453 -6.50 -17.87 -3.43
C VAL A 453 -6.62 -19.06 -4.38
N ALA A 454 -5.49 -19.47 -4.98
CA ALA A 454 -5.43 -20.60 -5.89
C ALA A 454 -5.86 -21.91 -5.20
N GLU A 455 -5.33 -22.20 -4.01
CA GLU A 455 -5.70 -23.38 -3.23
C GLU A 455 -7.19 -23.39 -2.87
N CYS A 456 -7.75 -22.27 -2.39
CA CYS A 456 -9.17 -22.17 -2.10
C CYS A 456 -10.04 -22.48 -3.33
N LYS A 457 -9.63 -22.01 -4.52
CA LYS A 457 -10.32 -22.32 -5.78
C LYS A 457 -10.21 -23.81 -6.13
N MET A 458 -9.04 -24.43 -5.98
CA MET A 458 -8.86 -25.87 -6.24
C MET A 458 -9.75 -26.74 -5.34
N GLN A 459 -10.06 -26.28 -4.13
CA GLN A 459 -11.03 -26.93 -3.23
C GLN A 459 -12.50 -26.58 -3.52
N GLY A 460 -12.76 -25.84 -4.60
CA GLY A 460 -14.11 -25.47 -5.04
C GLY A 460 -14.67 -24.17 -4.45
N GLY A 461 -13.89 -23.44 -3.64
CA GLY A 461 -14.32 -22.20 -3.02
C GLY A 461 -14.38 -21.00 -3.99
N VAL A 462 -15.09 -19.96 -3.57
CA VAL A 462 -15.08 -18.64 -4.20
C VAL A 462 -14.07 -17.77 -3.45
N ALA A 463 -12.86 -17.67 -4.00
CA ALA A 463 -11.71 -17.03 -3.38
C ALA A 463 -11.46 -15.61 -3.91
N ILE A 464 -11.33 -14.64 -3.00
CA ILE A 464 -11.13 -13.23 -3.34
C ILE A 464 -9.92 -12.68 -2.58
N ASP A 465 -8.92 -12.20 -3.31
CA ASP A 465 -7.82 -11.41 -2.77
C ASP A 465 -8.29 -9.99 -2.40
N ILE A 466 -8.69 -9.81 -1.15
CA ILE A 466 -9.18 -8.53 -0.64
C ILE A 466 -8.04 -7.61 -0.18
N GLY A 467 -6.87 -8.18 0.13
CA GLY A 467 -5.68 -7.44 0.55
C GLY A 467 -5.94 -6.40 1.64
N GLN A 468 -5.44 -5.18 1.43
CA GLN A 468 -5.50 -4.09 2.40
C GLN A 468 -6.91 -3.56 2.73
N VAL A 469 -7.95 -3.97 1.98
CA VAL A 469 -9.34 -3.57 2.25
C VAL A 469 -9.76 -3.98 3.66
N LEU A 470 -9.34 -5.16 4.12
CA LEU A 470 -9.66 -5.65 5.46
C LEU A 470 -9.17 -4.69 6.55
N GLY A 471 -7.96 -4.16 6.40
CA GLY A 471 -7.44 -3.14 7.31
C GLY A 471 -8.23 -1.83 7.24
N GLY A 472 -8.74 -1.45 6.07
CA GLY A 472 -9.66 -0.32 5.94
C GLY A 472 -10.93 -0.52 6.75
N ILE A 473 -11.55 -1.70 6.64
CA ILE A 473 -12.79 -2.07 7.33
C ILE A 473 -12.58 -2.06 8.85
N ILE A 474 -11.53 -2.72 9.34
CA ILE A 474 -11.21 -2.81 10.77
C ILE A 474 -10.98 -1.42 11.38
N ASN A 475 -10.40 -0.49 10.63
CA ASN A 475 -10.16 0.89 11.08
C ASN A 475 -11.36 1.83 10.82
N GLY A 476 -12.53 1.31 10.42
CA GLY A 476 -13.72 2.11 10.15
C GLY A 476 -13.62 3.06 8.94
N ARG A 477 -12.69 2.79 8.02
CA ARG A 477 -12.46 3.60 6.80
C ARG A 477 -13.20 3.05 5.58
N LYS A 478 -13.79 1.86 5.69
CA LYS A 478 -14.41 1.11 4.60
C LYS A 478 -15.65 0.37 5.04
#